data_AF-A0A3D0WSW6-F1
#
_entry.id   AF-A0A3D0WSW6-F1
#
_cell.length_a   1.000
_cell.length_b   1.000
_cell.length_c   1.000
_cell.angle_alpha   90.00
_cell.angle_beta   90.00
_cell.angle_gamma   90.00
#
_symmetry.space_group_name_H-M   'P 1'
#
loop_
_entity.id
_entity.type
_entity.pdbx_description
1 polymer ?
#
loop_
_entity_poly.entity_id
_entity_poly.type
_entity_poly.pdbx_seq_one_letter_code
_entity_poly.pdbx_strand_id
1 'polypeptide(L)'
;MSNTKTYLFATCFVLGNLLLPQLAHLVPQGGLIFLPIYFFTLIAAYKYGIHVGLLTAILSPLANNLLFGMPPSAVLPAIIIKSVILAIAASMVAKHSGKVSFGGILLAIVAYQVIGTGIEWAMTQHFFTAVQDFRIGLPGMLIQLTAGYFILKALAKV
;
A
#
# COMPACT_ATOMS: atom_id res chain seq x y z
N MET A 1 15.01 -15.61 -2.23
CA MET A 1 14.83 -15.31 -3.66
C MET A 1 16.15 -14.83 -4.23
N SER A 2 16.45 -15.13 -5.50
CA SER A 2 17.56 -14.47 -6.21
C SER A 2 17.23 -12.99 -6.45
N ASN A 3 18.24 -12.13 -6.45
CA ASN A 3 18.12 -10.69 -6.71
C ASN A 3 17.32 -10.40 -7.98
N THR A 4 17.51 -11.18 -9.04
CA THR A 4 16.78 -11.03 -10.31
C THR A 4 15.26 -11.18 -10.13
N LYS A 5 14.82 -12.18 -9.33
CA LYS A 5 13.39 -12.39 -9.08
C LYS A 5 12.81 -11.26 -8.24
N THR A 6 13.56 -10.78 -7.24
CA THR A 6 13.15 -9.65 -6.39
C THR A 6 12.87 -8.41 -7.24
N TYR A 7 13.80 -8.04 -8.13
CA TYR A 7 13.62 -6.87 -8.99
C TYR A 7 12.49 -7.07 -10.00
N LEU A 8 12.37 -8.26 -10.61
CA LEU A 8 11.29 -8.55 -11.54
C LEU A 8 9.91 -8.34 -10.90
N PHE A 9 9.67 -8.97 -9.73
CA PHE A 9 8.39 -8.83 -9.04
C PHE A 9 8.16 -7.40 -8.56
N ALA A 10 9.18 -6.72 -8.02
CA ALA A 10 9.07 -5.32 -7.62
C ALA A 10 8.67 -4.44 -8.80
N THR A 11 9.30 -4.61 -9.97
CA THR A 11 8.93 -3.88 -11.20
C THR A 11 7.48 -4.16 -11.59
N CYS A 12 7.02 -5.42 -11.60
CA CYS A 12 5.63 -5.74 -11.90
C CYS A 12 4.64 -5.04 -10.95
N PHE A 13 4.93 -5.03 -9.65
CA PHE A 13 4.06 -4.37 -8.67
C PHE A 13 4.12 -2.86 -8.75
N VAL A 14 5.29 -2.27 -9.04
CA VAL A 14 5.42 -0.83 -9.33
C VAL A 14 4.60 -0.45 -10.55
N LEU A 15 4.66 -1.24 -11.64
CA LEU A 15 3.82 -1.01 -12.83
C LEU A 15 2.33 -1.11 -12.51
N GLY A 16 1.92 -2.12 -11.73
CA GLY A 16 0.55 -2.21 -11.23
C GLY A 16 0.14 -0.97 -10.41
N ASN A 17 1.03 -0.50 -9.55
CA ASN A 17 0.85 0.72 -8.77
C ASN A 17 0.99 2.01 -9.58
N LEU A 18 1.44 1.97 -10.83
CA LEU A 18 1.34 3.11 -11.75
C LEU A 18 -0.03 3.13 -12.42
N LEU A 19 -0.55 1.96 -12.82
CA LEU A 19 -1.82 1.85 -13.54
C LEU A 19 -3.04 2.05 -12.63
N LEU A 20 -3.07 1.38 -11.48
CA LEU A 20 -4.26 1.36 -10.62
C LEU A 20 -4.63 2.76 -10.08
N PRO A 21 -3.68 3.62 -9.66
CA PRO A 21 -4.01 5.00 -9.30
C PRO A 21 -4.63 5.79 -10.44
N GLN A 22 -4.13 5.64 -11.68
CA GLN A 22 -4.71 6.35 -12.81
C GLN A 22 -6.15 5.93 -13.08
N LEU A 23 -6.46 4.64 -12.93
CA LEU A 23 -7.84 4.15 -13.01
C LEU A 23 -8.73 4.74 -11.90
N ALA A 24 -8.20 4.84 -10.68
CA ALA A 24 -8.94 5.45 -9.57
C ALA A 24 -9.21 6.94 -9.83
N HIS A 25 -8.28 7.66 -10.45
CA HIS A 25 -8.43 9.08 -10.79
C HIS A 25 -9.50 9.37 -11.85
N LEU A 26 -10.07 8.35 -12.52
CA LEU A 26 -11.27 8.49 -13.34
C LEU A 26 -12.50 8.90 -12.53
N VAL A 27 -12.49 8.63 -11.23
CA VAL A 27 -13.50 9.10 -10.28
C VAL A 27 -12.96 10.36 -9.59
N PRO A 28 -13.77 11.43 -9.45
CA PRO A 28 -13.38 12.59 -8.67
C PRO A 28 -12.90 12.20 -7.27
N GLN A 29 -11.71 12.67 -6.88
CA GLN A 29 -11.03 12.31 -5.62
C GLN A 29 -10.72 10.81 -5.45
N GLY A 30 -10.79 10.00 -6.51
CA GLY A 30 -10.66 8.55 -6.40
C GLY A 30 -9.33 8.07 -5.83
N GLY A 31 -8.23 8.82 -6.00
CA GLY A 31 -6.97 8.53 -5.32
C GLY A 31 -7.08 8.56 -3.79
N LEU A 32 -7.89 9.47 -3.23
CA LEU A 32 -8.11 9.61 -1.79
C LEU A 32 -9.17 8.62 -1.27
N ILE A 33 -10.18 8.32 -2.10
CA ILE A 33 -11.28 7.41 -1.73
C ILE A 33 -10.84 5.94 -1.78
N PHE A 34 -10.12 5.56 -2.84
CA PHE A 34 -9.77 4.16 -3.10
C PHE A 34 -8.37 3.78 -2.61
N LEU A 35 -7.53 4.74 -2.23
CA LEU A 35 -6.16 4.53 -1.74
C LEU A 35 -5.35 3.48 -2.54
N PRO A 36 -5.40 3.53 -3.89
CA PRO A 36 -5.00 2.41 -4.76
C PRO A 36 -3.52 2.04 -4.65
N ILE A 37 -2.66 2.99 -4.27
CA ILE A 37 -1.21 2.81 -4.25
C ILE A 37 -0.72 1.83 -3.18
N TYR A 38 -1.54 1.57 -2.16
CA TYR A 38 -1.23 0.61 -1.10
C TYR A 38 -1.53 -0.83 -1.50
N PHE A 39 -2.33 -1.03 -2.56
CA PHE A 39 -2.84 -2.34 -2.93
C PHE A 39 -1.74 -3.32 -3.32
N PHE A 40 -0.95 -3.00 -4.36
CA PHE A 40 0.11 -3.91 -4.79
C PHE A 40 1.27 -3.95 -3.79
N THR A 41 1.47 -2.91 -2.99
CA THR A 41 2.42 -2.92 -1.88
C THR A 41 2.09 -4.01 -0.85
N LEU A 42 0.81 -4.14 -0.48
CA LEU A 42 0.34 -5.24 0.39
C LEU A 42 0.63 -6.60 -0.25
N ILE A 43 0.26 -6.81 -1.51
CA ILE A 43 0.45 -8.10 -2.20
C ILE A 43 1.93 -8.46 -2.29
N ALA A 44 2.75 -7.50 -2.74
CA ALA A 44 4.20 -7.63 -2.87
C ALA A 44 4.84 -8.05 -1.55
N ALA A 45 4.57 -7.30 -0.48
CA ALA A 45 5.13 -7.54 0.84
C ALA A 45 4.68 -8.88 1.44
N TYR A 46 3.37 -9.16 1.38
CA TYR A 46 2.81 -10.35 2.02
C TYR A 46 3.25 -11.64 1.32
N LYS A 47 3.24 -11.70 -0.02
CA LYS A 47 3.55 -12.93 -0.77
C LYS A 47 5.04 -13.08 -1.08
N TYR A 48 5.73 -11.98 -1.39
CA TYR A 48 7.11 -12.02 -1.91
C TYR A 48 8.14 -11.47 -0.91
N GLY A 49 7.68 -11.02 0.26
CA GLY A 49 8.51 -10.66 1.39
C GLY A 49 8.99 -9.21 1.38
N ILE A 50 9.76 -8.89 2.43
CA ILE A 50 10.08 -7.50 2.79
C ILE A 50 10.84 -6.73 1.71
N HIS A 51 11.76 -7.37 0.99
CA HIS A 51 12.55 -6.68 -0.03
C HIS A 51 11.69 -6.23 -1.22
N VAL A 52 10.81 -7.11 -1.73
CA VAL A 52 9.88 -6.75 -2.82
C VAL A 52 8.86 -5.73 -2.32
N GLY A 53 8.36 -5.90 -1.11
CA GLY A 53 7.44 -4.97 -0.45
C GLY A 53 8.00 -3.56 -0.32
N LEU A 54 9.22 -3.41 0.22
CA LEU A 54 9.85 -2.09 0.42
C LEU A 54 10.20 -1.41 -0.89
N LEU A 55 10.73 -2.15 -1.87
CA LEU A 55 10.97 -1.59 -3.21
C LEU A 55 9.67 -1.07 -3.81
N THR A 56 8.59 -1.84 -3.72
CA THR A 56 7.27 -1.43 -4.19
C THR A 56 6.77 -0.20 -3.42
N ALA A 57 6.88 -0.18 -2.10
CA ALA A 57 6.42 0.89 -1.23
C ALA A 57 7.09 2.25 -1.50
N ILE A 58 8.37 2.23 -1.86
CA ILE A 58 9.16 3.45 -2.09
C ILE A 58 9.08 3.87 -3.55
N LEU A 59 9.33 2.95 -4.49
CA LEU A 59 9.41 3.30 -5.91
C LEU A 59 8.06 3.62 -6.52
N SER A 60 6.97 3.01 -6.06
CA SER A 60 5.63 3.28 -6.59
C SER A 60 5.20 4.74 -6.44
N PRO A 61 5.19 5.34 -5.23
CA PRO A 61 4.82 6.75 -5.07
C PRO A 61 5.81 7.71 -5.71
N LEU A 62 7.11 7.40 -5.72
CA LEU A 62 8.11 8.22 -6.43
C LEU A 62 7.86 8.23 -7.94
N ALA A 63 7.64 7.06 -8.53
CA ALA A 63 7.40 6.93 -9.97
C ALA A 63 6.06 7.57 -10.37
N ASN A 64 5.01 7.40 -9.58
CA ASN A 64 3.72 8.08 -9.83
C ASN A 64 3.89 9.61 -9.79
N ASN A 65 4.60 10.14 -8.77
CA ASN A 65 4.80 11.58 -8.64
C ASN A 65 5.61 12.13 -9.81
N LEU A 66 6.69 11.43 -10.20
CA LEU A 66 7.54 11.85 -11.30
C LEU A 66 6.82 11.85 -12.66
N LEU A 67 6.01 10.82 -12.92
CA LEU A 67 5.38 10.63 -14.23
C LEU A 67 4.04 11.37 -14.38
N PHE A 68 3.30 11.54 -13.28
CA PHE A 68 1.91 12.02 -13.31
C PHE A 68 1.66 13.21 -12.38
N GLY A 69 2.67 13.66 -11.61
CA GLY A 69 2.51 14.74 -10.63
C GLY A 69 1.70 14.35 -9.39
N MET A 70 1.33 13.08 -9.24
CA MET A 70 0.48 12.57 -8.16
C MET A 70 1.17 11.41 -7.42
N PRO A 71 1.09 11.29 -6.08
CA PRO A 71 0.52 12.29 -5.19
C PRO A 71 1.36 13.58 -5.20
N PRO A 72 0.80 14.76 -4.89
CA PRO A 72 1.56 16.01 -4.85
C PRO A 72 2.76 15.91 -3.90
N SER A 73 3.87 16.59 -4.23
CA SER A 73 5.12 16.46 -3.49
C SER A 73 5.01 16.82 -2.00
N ALA A 74 4.04 17.67 -1.62
CA ALA A 74 3.77 18.02 -0.24
C ALA A 74 3.28 16.84 0.62
N VAL A 75 2.51 15.91 0.04
CA VAL A 75 1.97 14.74 0.75
C VAL A 75 2.75 13.45 0.47
N LEU A 76 3.63 13.47 -0.53
CA LEU A 76 4.44 12.33 -0.96
C LEU A 76 5.22 11.66 0.21
N PRO A 77 5.89 12.41 1.12
CA PRO A 77 6.56 11.80 2.27
C PRO A 77 5.63 10.97 3.16
N ALA A 78 4.42 11.47 3.45
CA ALA A 78 3.44 10.75 4.26
C ALA A 78 2.96 9.46 3.57
N ILE A 79 2.75 9.50 2.25
CA ILE A 79 2.37 8.32 1.46
C ILE A 79 3.48 7.26 1.45
N ILE A 80 4.75 7.66 1.31
CA ILE A 80 5.89 6.74 1.38
C ILE A 80 5.97 6.08 2.76
N ILE A 81 5.87 6.86 3.84
CA ILE A 81 5.92 6.35 5.22
C ILE A 81 4.81 5.33 5.45
N LYS A 82 3.57 5.66 5.09
CA LYS A 82 2.43 4.73 5.15
C LYS A 82 2.69 3.45 4.36
N SER A 83 3.20 3.57 3.14
CA SER A 83 3.53 2.42 2.29
C SER A 83 4.61 1.53 2.90
N VAL A 84 5.64 2.11 3.51
CA VAL A 84 6.72 1.38 4.19
C VAL A 84 6.19 0.65 5.42
N ILE A 85 5.39 1.32 6.26
CA ILE A 85 4.76 0.68 7.43
C ILE A 85 3.89 -0.50 6.98
N LEU A 86 3.10 -0.32 5.92
CA LEU A 86 2.31 -1.39 5.34
C LEU A 86 3.18 -2.57 4.88
N ALA A 87 4.27 -2.30 4.16
CA ALA A 87 5.16 -3.34 3.67
C ALA A 87 5.81 -4.13 4.82
N ILE A 88 6.22 -3.44 5.89
CA ILE A 88 6.77 -4.06 7.09
C ILE A 88 5.69 -4.92 7.78
N ALA A 89 4.53 -4.34 8.07
CA ALA A 89 3.45 -5.03 8.77
C ALA A 89 2.95 -6.25 7.99
N ALA A 90 2.72 -6.12 6.68
CA ALA A 90 2.28 -7.21 5.83
C ALA A 90 3.31 -8.36 5.78
N SER A 91 4.60 -8.03 5.65
CA SER A 91 5.68 -9.03 5.65
C SER A 91 5.79 -9.75 7.00
N MET A 92 5.65 -9.01 8.11
CA MET A 92 5.66 -9.58 9.46
C MET A 92 4.48 -10.52 9.68
N VAL A 93 3.27 -10.09 9.32
CA VAL A 93 2.06 -10.92 9.44
C VAL A 93 2.20 -12.20 8.63
N ALA A 94 2.68 -12.11 7.39
CA ALA A 94 2.88 -13.27 6.53
C ALA A 94 3.87 -14.27 7.14
N LYS A 95 4.98 -13.77 7.71
CA LYS A 95 6.00 -14.60 8.36
C LYS A 95 5.46 -15.34 9.59
N HIS A 96 4.59 -14.72 10.40
CA HIS A 96 4.09 -15.31 11.65
C HIS A 96 2.82 -16.17 11.46
N SER A 97 1.99 -15.87 10.46
CA SER A 97 0.67 -16.52 10.33
C SER A 97 0.74 -17.90 9.68
N GLY A 98 1.79 -18.21 8.92
CA GLY A 98 1.96 -19.48 8.19
C GLY A 98 0.94 -19.73 7.06
N LYS A 99 -0.16 -18.98 7.01
CA LYS A 99 -1.22 -19.02 6.00
C LYS A 99 -1.77 -17.61 5.74
N VAL A 100 -2.47 -17.44 4.62
CA VAL A 100 -3.18 -16.19 4.30
C VAL A 100 -4.36 -16.04 5.26
N SER A 101 -4.32 -15.02 6.11
CA SER A 101 -5.35 -14.73 7.11
C SER A 101 -6.03 -13.40 6.81
N PHE A 102 -7.37 -13.40 6.80
CA PHE A 102 -8.15 -12.17 6.65
C PHE A 102 -7.86 -11.18 7.79
N GLY A 103 -7.82 -11.66 9.03
CA GLY A 103 -7.45 -10.85 10.19
C GLY A 103 -6.01 -10.36 10.15
N GLY A 104 -5.09 -11.13 9.56
CA GLY A 104 -3.70 -10.70 9.36
C GLY A 104 -3.59 -9.53 8.38
N ILE A 105 -4.31 -9.59 7.26
CA ILE A 105 -4.35 -8.49 6.29
C ILE A 105 -4.98 -7.25 6.93
N LEU A 106 -6.08 -7.42 7.67
CA LEU A 106 -6.70 -6.33 8.42
C LEU A 106 -5.70 -5.70 9.41
N LEU A 107 -4.93 -6.51 10.15
CA LEU A 107 -3.90 -6.00 11.06
C LEU A 107 -2.86 -5.16 10.33
N ALA A 108 -2.40 -5.59 9.15
CA ALA A 108 -1.45 -4.83 8.35
C ALA A 108 -2.05 -3.49 7.86
N ILE A 109 -3.33 -3.49 7.46
CA ILE A 109 -4.04 -2.28 7.05
C ILE A 109 -4.19 -1.30 8.22
N VAL A 110 -4.67 -1.79 9.36
CA VAL A 110 -4.83 -0.97 10.58
C VAL A 110 -3.48 -0.42 11.05
N ALA A 111 -2.40 -1.20 10.96
CA ALA A 111 -1.08 -0.75 11.39
C ALA A 111 -0.61 0.47 10.62
N TYR A 112 -0.63 0.44 9.28
CA TYR A 112 -0.19 1.60 8.49
C TYR A 112 -1.14 2.79 8.61
N GLN A 113 -2.45 2.53 8.77
CA GLN A 113 -3.43 3.59 8.93
C GLN A 113 -3.27 4.31 10.26
N VAL A 114 -3.18 3.58 11.38
CA VAL A 114 -3.06 4.18 12.72
C VAL A 114 -1.69 4.83 12.90
N ILE A 115 -0.60 4.11 12.65
CA ILE A 115 0.75 4.63 12.84
C ILE A 115 1.03 5.74 11.83
N GLY A 116 0.68 5.51 10.57
CA GLY A 116 0.87 6.49 9.49
C GLY A 116 0.05 7.76 9.69
N THR A 117 -1.19 7.67 10.19
CA THR A 117 -1.98 8.85 10.57
C THR A 117 -1.33 9.61 11.73
N GLY A 118 -0.82 8.92 12.75
CA GLY A 118 -0.08 9.58 13.83
C GLY A 118 1.14 10.35 13.35
N ILE A 119 1.92 9.76 12.44
CA ILE A 119 3.09 10.41 11.84
C ILE A 119 2.66 11.56 10.93
N GLU A 120 1.67 11.35 10.07
CA GLU A 120 1.15 12.40 9.19
C GLU A 120 0.60 13.59 9.99
N TRP A 121 -0.04 13.34 11.13
CA TRP A 121 -0.47 14.40 12.03
C TRP A 121 0.72 15.19 12.59
N ALA A 122 1.77 14.50 13.02
CA ALA A 122 3.00 15.17 13.47
C ALA A 122 3.69 15.97 12.34
N MET A 123 3.56 15.56 11.08
CA MET A 123 4.13 16.28 9.94
C MET A 123 3.30 17.48 9.51
N THR A 124 1.97 17.34 9.49
CA THR A 124 1.04 18.36 8.99
C THR A 124 0.60 19.34 10.06
N GLN A 125 0.73 18.99 11.35
CA GLN A 125 0.19 19.73 12.48
C GLN A 125 -1.32 20.01 12.37
N HIS A 126 -2.03 19.24 11.53
CA HIS A 126 -3.43 19.47 11.23
C HIS A 126 -4.22 18.16 11.28
N PHE A 127 -4.97 17.98 12.36
CA PHE A 127 -5.67 16.72 12.66
C PHE A 127 -6.63 16.31 11.54
N PHE A 128 -7.40 17.26 10.99
CA PHE A 128 -8.38 16.96 9.95
C PHE A 128 -7.72 16.40 8.68
N THR A 129 -6.53 16.89 8.33
CA THR A 129 -5.76 16.37 7.19
C THR A 129 -5.27 14.95 7.47
N ALA A 130 -4.70 14.73 8.65
CA ALA A 130 -4.16 13.44 9.03
C ALA A 130 -5.21 12.32 9.05
N VAL A 131 -6.43 12.61 9.52
CA VAL A 131 -7.52 11.61 9.58
C VAL A 131 -8.30 11.46 8.27
N GLN A 132 -7.85 12.05 7.17
CA GLN A 132 -8.55 11.99 5.88
C GLN A 132 -8.81 10.56 5.43
N ASP A 133 -7.83 9.66 5.55
CA ASP A 133 -7.97 8.26 5.12
C ASP A 133 -9.10 7.56 5.89
N PHE A 134 -9.25 7.84 7.18
CA PHE A 134 -10.36 7.31 7.98
C PHE A 134 -11.72 7.91 7.63
N ARG A 135 -11.75 9.13 7.09
CA ARG A 135 -13.00 9.81 6.72
C ARG A 135 -13.53 9.39 5.37
N ILE A 136 -12.66 9.30 4.37
CA ILE A 136 -13.07 9.05 2.97
C ILE A 136 -12.39 7.84 2.33
N GLY A 137 -11.30 7.33 2.90
CA GLY A 137 -10.51 6.22 2.35
C GLY A 137 -10.98 4.82 2.75
N LEU A 138 -12.05 4.70 3.56
CA LEU A 138 -12.63 3.42 3.97
C LEU A 138 -13.00 2.49 2.80
N PRO A 139 -13.58 2.98 1.68
CA PRO A 139 -13.84 2.13 0.51
C PRO A 139 -12.56 1.48 -0.02
N GLY A 140 -11.47 2.25 -0.13
CA GLY A 140 -10.16 1.75 -0.53
C GLY A 140 -9.62 0.67 0.41
N MET A 141 -9.71 0.90 1.72
CA MET A 141 -9.27 -0.09 2.72
C MET A 141 -10.09 -1.39 2.64
N LEU A 142 -11.40 -1.31 2.40
CA LEU A 142 -12.27 -2.48 2.25
C LEU A 142 -11.92 -3.26 0.97
N ILE A 143 -11.67 -2.57 -0.15
CA ILE A 143 -11.20 -3.18 -1.39
C ILE A 143 -9.83 -3.85 -1.15
N GLN A 144 -8.91 -3.14 -0.50
CA GLN A 144 -7.58 -3.65 -0.17
C GLN A 144 -7.65 -4.92 0.69
N LEU A 145 -8.52 -4.94 1.68
CA LEU A 145 -8.73 -6.11 2.55
C LEU A 145 -9.34 -7.28 1.79
N THR A 146 -10.46 -7.05 1.11
CA THR A 146 -11.25 -8.12 0.46
C THR A 146 -10.57 -8.66 -0.78
N ALA A 147 -10.27 -7.81 -1.76
CA ALA A 147 -9.58 -8.23 -2.98
C ALA A 147 -8.15 -8.70 -2.67
N GLY A 148 -7.45 -8.05 -1.73
CA GLY A 148 -6.13 -8.49 -1.30
C GLY A 148 -6.16 -9.89 -0.68
N TYR A 149 -7.15 -10.20 0.16
CA TYR A 149 -7.33 -11.54 0.70
C TYR A 149 -7.55 -12.59 -0.38
N PHE A 150 -8.48 -12.36 -1.31
CA PHE A 150 -8.77 -13.34 -2.36
C PHE A 150 -7.59 -13.56 -3.30
N ILE A 151 -6.89 -12.49 -3.70
CA ILE A 151 -5.69 -12.59 -4.54
C ILE A 151 -4.59 -13.36 -3.81
N LEU A 152 -4.27 -13.00 -2.56
CA LEU A 152 -3.25 -13.70 -1.79
C LEU A 152 -3.59 -15.17 -1.57
N LYS A 153 -4.87 -15.48 -1.32
CA LYS A 153 -5.35 -16.86 -1.17
C LYS A 153 -5.25 -17.65 -2.46
N ALA A 154 -5.53 -17.03 -3.61
CA ALA A 154 -5.36 -17.66 -4.91
C ALA A 154 -3.87 -17.92 -5.20
N LEU A 155 -3.00 -16.95 -4.94
CA LEU A 155 -1.55 -17.07 -5.08
C LEU A 155 -0.94 -18.08 -4.10
N ALA A 156 -1.58 -18.38 -2.97
CA ALA A 156 -1.11 -19.38 -2.01
C ALA A 156 -1.42 -20.83 -2.43
N LYS A 157 -2.32 -21.03 -3.41
CA LYS A 157 -2.64 -22.35 -3.97
C LYS A 157 -1.72 -22.76 -5.12
N VAL A 158 -0.88 -21.83 -5.59
CA VAL A 158 0.13 -22.01 -6.65
C VAL A 158 1.51 -22.08 -5.99
#